data_AF-A0A7W7N2X7-F1
#
_entry.id   AF-A0A7W7N2X7-F1
#
_cell.length_a   1.000
_cell.length_b   1.000
_cell.length_c   1.000
_cell.angle_alpha   90.00
_cell.angle_beta   90.00
_cell.angle_gamma   90.00
#
_symmetry.space_group_name_H-M   'P 1'
#
loop_
_entity.id
_entity.type
_entity.pdbx_description
1 polymer ?
#
loop_
_entity_poly.entity_id
_entity_poly.type
_entity_poly.pdbx_seq_one_letter_code
_entity_poly.pdbx_strand_id
1 'polypeptide(L)'
;MSSQFSRLFRDHPREVSETYLQHMAASSRFGFKLIRLAACAFAHAIVPGVHKSTVSDAIRGMARDMGGRAEEARECRMRNAGVWDVGL
;
A
#
# COMPACT_ATOMS: atom_id res chain seq x y z
N MET A 1 -29.30 14.24 10.88
CA MET A 1 -28.01 13.91 11.52
C MET A 1 -27.24 12.96 10.61
N SER A 2 -26.44 13.52 9.71
CA SER A 2 -25.69 12.72 8.72
C SER A 2 -24.43 12.21 9.40
N SER A 3 -24.48 10.95 9.80
CA SER A 3 -23.38 10.19 10.41
C SER A 3 -22.10 10.37 9.59
N GLN A 4 -20.99 10.68 10.27
CA GLN A 4 -19.62 10.79 9.75
C GLN A 4 -19.23 9.63 8.81
N PHE A 5 -19.93 8.50 8.93
CA PHE A 5 -19.89 7.34 8.04
C PHE A 5 -20.17 7.68 6.57
N SER A 6 -21.15 8.53 6.29
CA SER A 6 -21.48 8.94 4.92
C SER A 6 -20.32 9.69 4.24
N ARG A 7 -19.60 10.52 4.99
CA ARG A 7 -18.47 11.32 4.46
C ARG A 7 -17.22 10.49 4.23
N LEU A 8 -16.91 9.53 5.13
CA LEU A 8 -15.76 8.62 4.99
C LEU A 8 -15.94 7.61 3.86
N PHE A 9 -17.16 7.09 3.68
CA PHE A 9 -17.41 5.96 2.76
C PHE A 9 -18.07 6.37 1.43
N ARG A 10 -18.68 7.57 1.33
CA ARG A 10 -19.44 7.99 0.13
C ARG A 10 -18.83 9.18 -0.62
N ASP A 11 -18.13 10.10 0.06
CA ASP A 11 -17.56 11.29 -0.58
C ASP A 11 -16.08 11.11 -1.00
N HIS A 12 -15.28 10.32 -0.27
CA HIS A 12 -13.89 10.05 -0.66
C HIS A 12 -13.71 9.26 -1.99
N PRO A 13 -14.59 8.31 -2.37
CA PRO A 13 -14.42 7.54 -3.62
C PRO A 13 -14.65 8.36 -4.91
N ARG A 14 -15.12 9.61 -4.83
CA ARG A 14 -15.42 10.43 -6.01
C ARG A 14 -14.23 11.19 -6.59
N GLU A 15 -13.09 11.26 -5.89
CA GLU A 15 -11.93 12.03 -6.36
C GLU A 15 -10.99 11.27 -7.30
N VAL A 16 -11.15 9.95 -7.49
CA VAL A 16 -10.07 9.12 -8.10
C VAL A 16 -10.46 8.35 -9.37
N SER A 17 -11.72 8.37 -9.81
CA SER A 17 -12.14 7.70 -11.07
C SER A 17 -11.71 6.22 -11.23
N GLU A 18 -11.43 5.52 -10.13
CA GLU A 18 -11.30 4.06 -10.05
C GLU A 18 -12.48 3.51 -9.24
N THR A 19 -12.93 2.28 -9.53
CA THR A 19 -13.98 1.69 -8.69
C THR A 19 -13.42 1.49 -7.27
N TYR A 20 -14.15 1.94 -6.24
CA TYR A 20 -13.79 1.74 -4.82
C TYR A 20 -13.33 0.30 -4.52
N LEU A 21 -13.92 -0.68 -5.22
CA LEU A 21 -13.54 -2.08 -5.13
C LEU A 21 -12.10 -2.38 -5.58
N GLN A 22 -11.58 -1.72 -6.63
CA GLN A 22 -10.19 -1.88 -7.06
C GLN A 22 -9.21 -1.32 -6.03
N HIS A 23 -9.48 -0.13 -5.50
CA HIS A 23 -8.63 0.48 -4.47
C HIS A 23 -8.69 -0.30 -3.15
N MET A 24 -9.89 -0.74 -2.76
CA MET A 24 -10.10 -1.62 -1.60
C MET A 24 -9.38 -2.94 -1.79
N ALA A 25 -9.47 -3.59 -2.96
CA ALA A 25 -8.77 -4.85 -3.24
C ALA A 25 -7.25 -4.69 -3.21
N ALA A 26 -6.72 -3.62 -3.81
CA ALA A 26 -5.28 -3.32 -3.79
C ALA A 26 -4.77 -3.15 -2.36
N SER A 27 -5.44 -2.32 -1.55
CA SER A 27 -5.05 -2.07 -0.15
C SER A 27 -5.25 -3.29 0.74
N SER A 28 -6.33 -4.05 0.52
CA SER A 28 -6.64 -5.27 1.28
C SER A 28 -5.58 -6.35 1.08
N ARG A 29 -5.00 -6.48 -0.12
CA ARG A 29 -3.91 -7.44 -0.38
C ARG A 29 -2.69 -7.19 0.51
N PHE A 30 -2.30 -5.93 0.73
CA PHE A 30 -1.23 -5.59 1.67
C PHE A 30 -1.64 -5.88 3.11
N GLY A 31 -2.87 -5.52 3.50
CA GLY A 31 -3.40 -5.79 4.84
C GLY A 31 -3.37 -7.27 5.21
N PHE A 32 -3.91 -8.14 4.35
CA PHE A 32 -3.89 -9.59 4.58
C PHE A 32 -2.46 -10.16 4.65
N LYS A 33 -1.54 -9.63 3.84
CA LYS A 33 -0.13 -10.04 3.88
C LYS A 33 0.49 -9.69 5.24
N LEU A 34 0.27 -8.48 5.75
CA LEU A 34 0.75 -8.06 7.07
C LEU A 34 0.16 -8.88 8.21
N ILE A 35 -1.15 -9.19 8.19
CA ILE A 35 -1.80 -10.04 9.19
C ILE A 35 -1.14 -11.42 9.23
N ARG A 36 -0.87 -12.02 8.06
CA ARG A 36 -0.17 -13.30 7.98
C ARG A 36 1.26 -13.22 8.52
N LEU A 37 1.99 -12.14 8.21
CA LEU A 37 3.35 -11.95 8.73
C LEU A 37 3.37 -11.76 10.24
N ALA A 38 2.37 -11.08 10.80
CA ALA A 38 2.22 -10.97 12.26
C ALA A 38 2.02 -12.35 12.89
N ALA A 39 1.17 -13.20 12.31
CA ALA A 39 1.00 -14.59 12.77
C ALA A 39 2.31 -15.39 12.70
N CYS A 40 3.09 -15.23 11.62
CA CYS A 40 4.42 -15.85 11.50
C CYS A 40 5.40 -15.33 12.56
N ALA A 41 5.39 -14.03 12.88
CA ALA A 41 6.23 -13.44 13.92
C ALA A 41 5.88 -14.03 15.30
N PHE A 42 4.58 -14.16 15.63
CA PHE A 42 4.15 -14.78 16.88
C PHE A 42 4.52 -16.26 16.94
N ALA A 43 4.36 -17.00 15.84
CA ALA A 43 4.82 -18.39 15.77
C ALA A 43 6.33 -18.53 15.99
N HIS A 44 7.15 -17.60 15.45
CA HIS A 44 8.58 -17.54 15.74
C HIS A 44 8.87 -17.20 17.22
N ALA A 45 8.10 -16.30 17.82
CA ALA A 45 8.25 -15.96 19.24
C ALA A 45 7.96 -17.15 20.17
N ILE A 46 6.99 -18.01 19.81
CA ILE A 46 6.67 -19.24 20.55
C ILE A 46 7.68 -20.34 20.24
N VAL A 47 8.07 -20.48 18.97
CA VAL A 47 9.00 -21.50 18.49
C VAL A 47 10.12 -20.82 17.67
N PRO A 48 11.24 -20.44 18.31
CA PRO A 48 12.35 -19.71 17.67
C PRO A 48 12.96 -20.39 16.43
N GLY A 49 12.68 -21.69 16.24
CA GLY A 49 13.08 -22.45 15.06
C GLY A 49 12.30 -22.13 13.78
N VAL A 50 11.07 -21.62 13.87
CA VAL A 50 10.15 -21.45 12.74
C VAL A 50 10.14 -20.00 12.27
N HIS A 51 9.96 -19.73 10.96
CA HIS A 51 9.83 -18.37 10.40
C HIS A 51 11.00 -17.39 10.64
N LYS A 52 12.24 -17.89 10.82
CA LYS A 52 13.43 -17.08 11.17
C LYS A 52 13.66 -15.83 10.29
N SER A 53 13.40 -15.89 8.99
CA SER A 53 13.57 -14.75 8.07
C SER A 53 12.28 -14.35 7.35
N THR A 54 11.19 -15.11 7.51
CA THR A 54 9.97 -14.97 6.69
C THR A 54 9.38 -13.56 6.76
N VAL A 55 9.37 -12.97 7.95
CA VAL A 55 8.81 -11.62 8.15
C VAL A 55 9.73 -10.56 7.56
N SER A 56 11.02 -10.64 7.86
CA SER A 56 12.03 -9.69 7.37
C SER A 56 12.11 -9.68 5.84
N ASP A 57 12.14 -10.84 5.21
CA ASP A 57 12.23 -10.96 3.74
C ASP A 57 10.97 -10.42 3.06
N ALA A 58 9.80 -10.72 3.63
CA ALA A 58 8.53 -10.22 3.11
C ALA A 58 8.39 -8.70 3.26
N ILE A 59 8.83 -8.11 4.37
CA ILE A 59 8.83 -6.65 4.56
C ILE A 59 9.79 -5.97 3.59
N ARG A 60 11.01 -6.50 3.40
CA ARG A 60 11.96 -5.97 2.41
C ARG A 60 11.39 -6.00 1.00
N GLY A 61 10.73 -7.11 0.63
CA GLY A 61 10.04 -7.23 -0.65
C GLY A 61 8.95 -6.16 -0.82
N MET A 62 8.08 -5.99 0.19
CA MET A 62 7.03 -4.96 0.15
C MET A 62 7.60 -3.54 0.10
N ALA A 63 8.67 -3.27 0.85
CA ALA A 63 9.34 -1.96 0.82
C ALA A 63 9.88 -1.64 -0.57
N ARG A 64 10.47 -2.62 -1.25
CA ARG A 64 10.92 -2.48 -2.64
C ARG A 64 9.75 -2.22 -3.59
N ASP A 65 8.68 -3.00 -3.48
CA ASP A 65 7.49 -2.86 -4.32
C ASP A 65 6.81 -1.48 -4.13
N MET A 66 6.77 -0.97 -2.88
CA MET A 66 6.26 0.36 -2.58
C MET A 66 7.20 1.48 -3.03
N GLY A 67 8.52 1.26 -2.96
CA GLY A 67 9.53 2.20 -3.43
C GLY A 67 9.39 2.51 -4.92
N GLY A 68 9.25 1.48 -5.76
CA GLY A 68 9.02 1.67 -7.20
C GLY A 68 7.74 2.45 -7.51
N ARG A 69 6.64 2.15 -6.79
CA ARG A 69 5.38 2.90 -6.93
C ARG A 69 5.51 4.36 -6.48
N ALA A 70 6.30 4.62 -5.44
CA ALA A 70 6.54 5.98 -4.95
C ALA A 70 7.40 6.79 -5.94
N GLU A 71 8.38 6.14 -6.58
CA GLU A 71 9.19 6.72 -7.65
C GLU A 71 8.35 7.05 -8.88
N GLU A 72 7.54 6.11 -9.38
CA GLU A 72 6.60 6.33 -10.50
C GLU A 72 5.62 7.49 -10.20
N ALA A 73 5.07 7.54 -8.98
CA ALA A 73 4.18 8.62 -8.57
C ALA A 73 4.90 9.97 -8.46
N ARG A 74 6.18 9.98 -8.08
CA ARG A 74 7.03 11.18 -8.07
C ARG A 74 7.32 11.64 -9.50
N GLU A 75 7.73 10.73 -10.39
CA GLU A 75 7.98 11.05 -11.80
C GLU A 75 6.74 11.59 -12.49
N CYS A 76 5.57 10.96 -12.28
CA CYS A 76 4.30 11.44 -12.82
C CYS A 76 3.98 12.85 -12.32
N ARG A 77 4.18 13.13 -11.01
CA ARG A 77 4.02 14.48 -10.46
C ARG A 77 5.00 15.48 -11.08
N MET A 78 6.27 15.12 -11.25
CA MET A 78 7.27 15.99 -11.87
C MET A 78 6.93 16.27 -13.34
N ARG A 79 6.43 15.27 -14.07
CA ARG A 79 5.98 15.41 -15.46
C ARG A 79 4.78 16.33 -15.57
N ASN A 80 3.75 16.13 -14.74
CA ASN A 80 2.55 16.98 -14.73
C ASN A 80 2.84 18.41 -14.25
N ALA A 81 3.87 18.61 -13.41
CA ALA A 81 4.31 19.93 -12.96
C ALA A 81 5.16 20.69 -13.99
N GLY A 82 5.35 20.15 -15.20
CA GLY A 82 6.16 20.79 -16.26
C GLY A 82 7.66 20.82 -15.98
N VAL A 83 8.14 20.15 -14.93
CA VAL A 83 9.56 20.16 -14.52
C VAL A 83 10.45 19.41 -15.52
N TRP A 84 9.85 18.57 -16.39
CA TRP A 84 10.55 17.84 -17.45
C TRP A 84 10.58 18.57 -18.80
N ASP A 85 10.04 19.79 -18.90
CA ASP A 85 10.09 20.58 -20.13
C ASP A 85 11.46 21.26 -20.27
N VAL A 86 12.51 20.44 -20.46
CA VAL A 86 13.81 20.91 -20.93
C VAL A 86 13.72 21.06 -22.43
N GLY A 87 13.10 22.15 -22.87
CA GLY A 87 12.82 22.47 -24.26
C GLY A 87 13.95 22.03 -25.22
N LEU A 88 13.63 21.00 -26.00
CA LEU A 88 14.22 20.62 -27.28
C LEU A 88 13.07 20.21 -28.20
#